data_AF-A0A376NUQ8-F1
#
_entry.id   AF-A0A376NUQ8-F1
#
_cell.length_a   1.000
_cell.length_b   1.000
_cell.length_c   1.000
_cell.angle_alpha   90.00
_cell.angle_beta   90.00
_cell.angle_gamma   90.00
#
_symmetry.space_group_name_H-M   'P 1'
#
loop_
_entity.id
_entity.type
_entity.pdbx_description
1 polymer ?
#
loop_
_entity_poly.entity_id
_entity_poly.type
_entity_poly.pdbx_seq_one_letter_code
_entity_poly.pdbx_strand_id
1 'polypeptide(L)'
;MAKTVEQIASDLNLSVTTVRLVLNGKAEQYRISVKTQTRINEYVERYGYIINHSARSLKLNKTDTLGLIVPNISNVFFATLAEKLEQRCRRSGYQLTISCTYDDVDYENN
;
A
#
# COMPACT_ATOMS: atom_id res chain seq x y z
N MET A 1 16.93 -11.32 8.28
CA MET A 1 15.47 -11.17 8.35
C MET A 1 15.15 -9.70 8.10
N ALA A 2 14.20 -9.43 7.20
CA ALA A 2 13.82 -8.07 6.87
C ALA A 2 13.16 -7.36 8.06
N LYS A 3 13.49 -6.08 8.24
CA LYS A 3 13.14 -5.29 9.43
C LYS A 3 11.97 -4.35 9.16
N THR A 4 11.17 -4.06 10.19
CA THR A 4 10.12 -3.02 10.12
C THR A 4 10.72 -1.62 10.26
N VAL A 5 9.96 -0.58 9.89
CA VAL A 5 10.44 0.81 9.98
C VAL A 5 10.78 1.22 11.43
N GLU A 6 10.08 0.64 12.40
CA GLU A 6 10.30 0.87 13.84
C GLU A 6 11.62 0.26 14.29
N GLN A 7 11.89 -0.97 13.84
CA GLN A 7 13.16 -1.64 14.15
C GLN A 7 14.34 -0.90 13.52
N ILE A 8 14.24 -0.49 12.26
CA ILE A 8 15.28 0.30 11.59
C ILE A 8 15.54 1.61 12.33
N ALA A 9 14.49 2.28 12.80
CA ALA A 9 14.60 3.51 13.58
C ALA A 9 15.33 3.29 14.92
N SER A 10 14.98 2.23 15.66
CA SER A 10 15.65 1.86 16.90
C SER A 10 17.12 1.47 16.69
N ASP A 11 17.42 0.65 15.68
CA ASP A 11 18.78 0.20 15.34
C ASP A 11 19.69 1.37 14.92
N LEU A 12 19.16 2.33 14.16
CA LEU A 12 19.91 3.51 13.69
C LEU A 12 19.88 4.70 14.64
N ASN A 13 19.16 4.59 15.76
CA ASN A 13 18.94 5.68 16.72
C ASN A 13 18.35 6.94 16.07
N LEU A 14 17.39 6.74 15.17
CA LEU A 14 16.67 7.78 14.43
C LEU A 14 15.19 7.75 14.80
N SER A 15 14.49 8.86 14.56
CA SER A 15 13.04 8.87 14.68
C SER A 15 12.40 8.05 13.55
N VAL A 16 11.33 7.31 13.87
CA VAL A 16 10.53 6.56 12.88
C VAL A 16 10.08 7.46 11.73
N THR A 17 9.73 8.71 12.01
CA THR A 17 9.38 9.72 11.00
C THR A 17 10.50 9.96 10.01
N THR A 18 11.74 10.12 10.48
CA THR A 18 12.92 10.36 9.64
C THR A 18 13.18 9.18 8.71
N VAL A 19 13.17 7.96 9.25
CA VAL A 19 13.34 6.74 8.44
C VAL A 19 12.23 6.62 7.40
N ARG A 20 10.98 6.89 7.80
CA ARG A 20 9.82 6.84 6.90
C ARG A 20 9.90 7.88 5.79
N LEU A 21 10.38 9.09 6.08
CA LEU A 21 10.58 10.14 5.07
C LEU A 21 11.65 9.76 4.05
N VAL A 22 12.75 9.14 4.52
CA VAL A 22 13.82 8.66 3.64
C VAL A 22 13.33 7.51 2.75
N LEU A 23 12.66 6.52 3.33
CA LEU A 23 12.10 5.39 2.57
C LEU A 23 10.99 5.80 1.58
N ASN A 24 10.26 6.90 1.84
CA ASN A 24 9.26 7.44 0.91
C ASN A 24 9.85 8.42 -0.13
N GLY A 25 11.18 8.57 -0.21
CA GLY A 25 11.83 9.47 -1.15
C GLY A 25 11.59 10.96 -0.87
N LYS A 26 11.09 11.31 0.32
CA LYS A 26 10.87 12.71 0.75
C LYS A 26 12.07 13.29 1.51
N ALA A 27 13.21 12.59 1.54
CA ALA A 27 14.38 12.99 2.30
C ALA A 27 14.91 14.38 1.93
N GLU A 28 14.96 14.68 0.63
CA GLU A 28 15.45 15.94 0.10
C GLU A 28 14.50 17.11 0.42
N GLN A 29 13.19 16.87 0.38
CA GLN A 29 12.17 17.87 0.73
C GLN A 29 12.28 18.32 2.20
N TYR A 30 12.68 17.42 3.09
CA TYR A 30 12.83 17.70 4.53
C TYR A 30 14.28 18.04 4.92
N ARG A 31 15.18 18.29 3.95
CA ARG A 31 16.60 18.62 4.18
C ARG A 31 17.30 17.61 5.10
N ILE A 32 16.97 16.33 4.98
CA ILE A 32 17.66 15.28 5.75
C ILE A 32 19.08 15.17 5.22
N SER A 33 20.06 15.25 6.13
CA SER A 33 21.48 15.14 5.76
C SER A 33 21.74 13.87 4.95
N VAL A 34 22.52 14.02 3.87
CA VAL A 34 22.90 12.90 2.98
C VAL A 34 23.52 11.76 3.80
N LYS A 35 24.31 12.08 4.83
CA LYS A 35 24.90 11.09 5.74
C LYS A 35 23.86 10.17 6.41
N THR A 36 22.71 10.73 6.79
CA THR A 36 21.61 9.98 7.40
C THR A 36 20.87 9.15 6.36
N GLN A 37 20.68 9.68 5.15
CA GLN A 37 20.06 8.95 4.04
C GLN A 37 20.90 7.74 3.64
N THR A 38 22.21 7.91 3.50
CA THR A 38 23.16 6.84 3.18
C THR A 38 23.13 5.75 4.25
N ARG A 39 23.19 6.11 5.55
CA ARG A 39 23.09 5.11 6.64
C ARG A 39 21.81 4.30 6.58
N ILE A 40 20.67 4.92 6.29
CA ILE A 40 19.39 4.21 6.16
C ILE A 40 19.40 3.29 4.95
N ASN A 41 19.87 3.76 3.78
CA ASN A 41 19.94 2.96 2.56
C ASN A 41 20.88 1.76 2.71
N GLU A 42 22.08 1.95 3.27
CA GLU A 42 23.02 0.85 3.54
C GLU A 42 22.42 -0.19 4.51
N TYR A 43 21.70 0.25 5.54
CA TYR A 43 21.03 -0.64 6.47
C TYR A 43 19.91 -1.45 5.78
N VAL A 44 19.11 -0.78 4.95
CA VAL A 44 18.04 -1.42 4.17
C VAL A 44 18.60 -2.41 3.15
N GLU A 45 19.71 -2.08 2.50
CA GLU A 45 20.40 -2.96 1.55
C GLU A 45 20.96 -4.21 2.24
N ARG A 46 21.54 -4.05 3.44
CA ARG A 46 22.14 -5.15 4.21
C ARG A 46 21.11 -6.06 4.89
N TYR A 47 20.03 -5.51 5.44
CA TYR A 47 19.08 -6.26 6.27
C TYR A 47 17.73 -6.52 5.59
N GLY A 48 17.40 -5.79 4.53
CA GLY A 48 16.09 -5.79 3.89
C GLY A 48 15.03 -5.04 4.70
N TYR A 49 14.07 -4.44 4.01
CA TYR A 49 12.96 -3.69 4.60
C TYR A 49 11.62 -4.23 4.08
N ILE A 50 10.66 -4.48 4.99
CA ILE A 50 9.29 -4.84 4.63
C ILE A 50 8.37 -3.62 4.82
N ILE A 51 7.75 -3.20 3.71
CA ILE A 51 6.65 -2.25 3.74
C ILE A 51 5.40 -2.98 4.22
N ASN A 52 4.93 -2.65 5.43
CA ASN A 52 3.67 -3.18 5.92
C ASN A 52 2.51 -2.38 5.27
N HIS A 53 2.05 -2.86 4.11
CA HIS A 53 0.97 -2.22 3.32
C HIS A 53 -0.31 -2.03 4.14
N SER A 54 -0.63 -2.95 5.06
CA SER A 54 -1.79 -2.86 5.95
C SER A 54 -1.76 -1.62 6.85
N ALA A 55 -0.58 -1.22 7.34
CA ALA A 55 -0.41 -0.03 8.17
C ALA A 55 -0.42 1.28 7.37
N ARG A 56 -0.17 1.23 6.05
CA ARG A 56 -0.31 2.38 5.14
C ARG A 56 -1.78 2.71 4.90
N SER A 57 -2.62 1.69 4.66
CA SER A 57 -4.06 1.86 4.45
C SER A 57 -4.76 2.46 5.68
N LEU A 58 -4.35 2.06 6.90
CA LEU A 58 -4.97 2.54 8.14
C LEU A 58 -4.62 4.01 8.45
N LYS A 59 -3.40 4.47 8.14
CA LYS A 59 -2.95 5.84 8.45
C LYS A 59 -3.44 6.89 7.45
N LEU A 60 -3.79 6.49 6.22
CA LEU A 60 -4.25 7.43 5.20
C LEU A 60 -5.77 7.71 5.24
N ASN A 61 -6.57 6.96 6.02
CA ASN A 61 -8.05 6.98 5.92
C ASN A 61 -8.56 6.82 4.46
N LYS A 62 -7.68 6.30 3.59
CA LYS A 62 -7.90 5.94 2.22
C LYS A 62 -7.27 4.58 2.10
N THR A 63 -8.09 3.55 2.19
CA THR A 63 -7.85 2.36 1.40
C THR A 63 -7.78 2.87 -0.04
N ASP A 64 -6.60 2.81 -0.67
CA ASP A 64 -6.49 2.92 -2.13
C ASP A 64 -7.17 1.68 -2.74
N THR A 65 -8.43 1.42 -2.36
CA THR A 65 -9.20 0.24 -2.66
C THR A 65 -10.47 0.71 -3.35
N LEU A 66 -10.65 0.31 -4.60
CA LEU A 66 -11.87 0.51 -5.35
C LEU A 66 -12.76 -0.72 -5.12
N GLY A 67 -14.01 -0.50 -4.75
CA GLY A 67 -15.02 -1.54 -4.67
C GLY A 67 -15.80 -1.62 -5.98
N LEU A 68 -15.85 -2.81 -6.59
CA LEU A 68 -16.71 -3.09 -7.74
C LEU A 68 -17.80 -4.07 -7.29
N ILE A 69 -19.04 -3.58 -7.22
CA ILE A 69 -20.22 -4.40 -6.92
C ILE A 69 -20.80 -4.85 -8.26
N VAL A 70 -20.87 -6.17 -8.46
CA VAL A 70 -21.46 -6.77 -9.66
C VAL A 70 -22.51 -7.80 -9.25
N PRO A 71 -23.57 -7.99 -10.05
CA PRO A 71 -24.58 -9.00 -9.73
C PRO A 71 -24.01 -10.42 -9.79
N ASN A 72 -23.16 -10.72 -10.77
CA ASN A 72 -22.54 -12.04 -10.88
C ASN A 72 -21.21 -11.99 -11.65
N ILE A 73 -20.09 -12.30 -10.99
CA ILE A 73 -18.76 -12.35 -11.64
C ILE A 73 -18.63 -13.52 -12.63
N SER A 74 -19.52 -14.51 -12.59
CA SER A 74 -19.55 -15.64 -13.53
C SER A 74 -20.06 -15.23 -14.92
N ASN A 75 -20.69 -14.06 -15.03
CA ASN A 75 -21.08 -13.52 -16.33
C ASN A 75 -19.84 -12.92 -17.01
N VAL A 76 -19.57 -13.37 -18.24
CA VAL A 76 -18.42 -12.96 -19.06
C VAL A 76 -18.32 -11.44 -19.20
N PHE A 77 -19.44 -10.72 -19.23
CA PHE A 77 -19.44 -9.26 -19.28
C PHE A 77 -18.78 -8.63 -18.03
N PHE A 78 -19.23 -9.05 -16.84
CA PHE A 78 -18.70 -8.52 -15.56
C PHE A 78 -17.28 -9.03 -15.28
N ALA A 79 -16.97 -10.28 -15.64
CA ALA A 79 -15.61 -10.81 -15.56
C ALA A 79 -14.63 -9.99 -16.41
N THR A 80 -14.99 -9.69 -17.67
CA THR A 80 -14.15 -8.90 -18.57
C THR A 80 -14.00 -7.46 -18.06
N LEU A 81 -15.08 -6.86 -17.56
CA LEU A 81 -15.04 -5.52 -16.97
C LEU A 81 -14.13 -5.48 -15.74
N ALA A 82 -14.28 -6.45 -14.83
CA ALA A 82 -13.48 -6.55 -13.63
C ALA A 82 -11.99 -6.75 -13.94
N GLU A 83 -11.65 -7.58 -14.93
CA GLU A 83 -10.26 -7.77 -15.36
C GLU A 83 -9.65 -6.46 -15.89
N LYS A 84 -10.36 -5.73 -16.76
CA LYS A 84 -9.87 -4.45 -17.29
C LYS A 84 -9.75 -3.39 -16.20
N LEU A 85 -10.69 -3.39 -15.25
CA LEU A 85 -10.68 -2.48 -14.13
C LEU A 85 -9.52 -2.80 -13.17
N GLU A 86 -9.28 -4.07 -12.86
CA GLU A 86 -8.17 -4.53 -12.00
C GLU A 86 -6.83 -4.12 -12.59
N GLN A 87 -6.60 -4.40 -13.88
CA GLN A 87 -5.37 -4.01 -14.57
C GLN A 87 -5.13 -2.50 -14.49
N ARG A 88 -6.18 -1.68 -14.59
CA ARG A 88 -6.05 -0.22 -14.51
C ARG A 88 -5.87 0.27 -13.08
N CYS A 89 -6.57 -0.32 -12.12
CA CYS A 89 -6.40 -0.04 -10.69
C CYS A 89 -4.96 -0.35 -10.25
N ARG A 90 -4.46 -1.53 -10.59
CA ARG A 90 -3.11 -1.99 -10.26
C ARG A 90 -2.03 -1.09 -10.85
N ARG A 91 -2.18 -0.65 -12.10
CA ARG A 91 -1.27 0.33 -12.71
C ARG A 91 -1.26 1.68 -12.00
N SER A 92 -2.41 2.07 -11.45
CA SER A 92 -2.59 3.32 -10.70
C SER A 92 -2.29 3.19 -9.20
N GLY A 93 -1.85 2.01 -8.73
CA GLY A 93 -1.53 1.76 -7.32
C GLY A 93 -2.75 1.50 -6.41
N TYR A 94 -3.92 1.25 -7.00
CA TYR A 94 -5.15 0.88 -6.31
C TYR A 94 -5.36 -0.63 -6.29
N GLN A 95 -5.91 -1.14 -5.19
CA GLN A 95 -6.41 -2.50 -5.03
C GLN A 95 -7.87 -2.56 -5.45
N LEU A 96 -8.27 -3.52 -6.28
CA LEU A 96 -9.69 -3.72 -6.61
C LEU A 96 -10.27 -4.82 -5.73
N THR A 97 -11.37 -4.53 -5.04
CA THR A 97 -12.18 -5.53 -4.34
C THR A 97 -13.47 -5.73 -5.12
N ILE A 98 -13.78 -6.96 -5.48
CA ILE A 98 -14.97 -7.31 -6.25
C ILE A 98 -15.93 -8.05 -5.32
N SER A 99 -17.16 -7.56 -5.20
CA SER A 99 -18.23 -8.21 -4.44
C SER A 99 -19.35 -8.60 -5.39
N CYS A 100 -19.82 -9.84 -5.25
CA CYS A 100 -20.94 -10.36 -6.02
C CYS A 100 -22.21 -10.34 -5.16
N THR A 101 -23.29 -9.74 -5.66
CA THR A 101 -24.58 -9.69 -4.94
C THR A 101 -25.49 -10.88 -5.25
N TYR A 102 -25.18 -11.70 -6.27
CA TYR A 102 -25.90 -12.93 -6.65
C TYR A 102 -27.43 -12.77 -6.82
N ASP A 103 -27.90 -11.56 -7.13
CA ASP A 103 -29.34 -11.23 -7.25
C ASP A 103 -30.12 -11.32 -5.92
N ASP A 104 -29.43 -11.27 -4.78
CA ASP A 104 -30.05 -11.27 -3.45
C ASP A 104 -30.33 -9.83 -3.00
N VAL A 105 -31.62 -9.46 -2.95
CA VAL A 105 -32.15 -8.10 -2.69
C VAL A 105 -31.77 -7.53 -1.31
N ASP A 106 -31.23 -8.37 -0.42
CA ASP A 106 -30.81 -7.97 0.93
C ASP A 106 -29.44 -7.24 0.94
N TYR A 107 -28.61 -7.44 -0.09
CA TYR A 107 -27.29 -6.80 -0.22
C TYR A 107 -27.30 -5.39 -0.83
N GLU A 108 -28.46 -4.92 -1.33
CA GLU A 108 -28.57 -3.62 -2.01
C GLU A 108 -28.84 -2.43 -1.06
N ASN A 109 -29.08 -2.67 0.23
CA ASN A 109 -29.58 -1.65 1.19
C ASN A 109 -28.79 -1.51 2.51
N ASN A 110 -27.48 -1.76 2.56
CA ASN A 110 -26.69 -1.43 3.76
C ASN A 110 -25.35 -0.73 3.44
#